data_AF-A0A838KR74-F1
#
_entry.id   AF-A0A838KR74-F1
#
_cell.length_a   1.000
_cell.length_b   1.000
_cell.length_c   1.000
_cell.angle_alpha   90.00
_cell.angle_beta   90.00
_cell.angle_gamma   90.00
#
_symmetry.space_group_name_H-M   'P 1'
#
loop_
_entity.id
_entity.type
_entity.pdbx_description
1 polymer ?
#
loop_
_entity_poly.entity_id
_entity_poly.type
_entity_poly.pdbx_seq_one_letter_code
_entity_poly.pdbx_strand_id
1 'polypeptide(L)'
;VEKGYSPKNVAQDAEFTAFQNGDNAFMWNGIWNINPLNAVDGLDWGVSPLPQIGTQKATWAGSHNFVVMNKRPLDDNKVQASKVFINWIGERSAEYAKAGQIPARRSARESQVFKNLEEQSTLAKQIPYVHFIPAVPGISDVGPTTFFKAVNEAVLLNTEPKAALDAAAERADQLLEENRQKYQA
;
A
#
# COMPACT_ATOMS: atom_id res chain seq x y z
N VAL A 1 9.54 19.80 9.25
CA VAL A 1 8.99 19.48 10.60
C VAL A 1 9.52 20.47 11.64
N GLU A 2 8.66 21.28 12.26
CA GLU A 2 9.08 22.36 13.18
C GLU A 2 8.97 22.01 14.67
N LYS A 3 7.99 21.17 15.05
CA LYS A 3 7.67 20.85 16.45
C LYS A 3 8.43 19.66 17.04
N GLY A 4 9.40 19.11 16.32
CA GLY A 4 10.26 18.01 16.80
C GLY A 4 9.59 16.63 16.91
N TYR A 5 8.36 16.45 16.42
CA TYR A 5 7.66 15.15 16.46
C TYR A 5 8.24 14.08 15.54
N SER A 6 9.07 14.47 14.58
CA SER A 6 9.79 13.58 13.66
C SER A 6 11.16 14.19 13.36
N PRO A 7 12.20 13.38 13.13
CA PRO A 7 13.46 13.85 12.56
C PRO A 7 13.21 14.55 11.22
N LYS A 8 14.12 15.47 10.85
CA LYS A 8 13.95 16.32 9.66
C LYS A 8 14.15 15.58 8.34
N ASN A 9 14.96 14.52 8.33
CA ASN A 9 15.44 13.84 7.13
C ASN A 9 15.49 12.32 7.34
N VAL A 10 14.33 11.71 7.60
CA VAL A 10 14.22 10.26 7.73
C VAL A 10 14.36 9.62 6.34
N ALA A 11 15.34 8.73 6.17
CA ALA A 11 15.47 7.94 4.95
C ALA A 11 14.35 6.89 4.86
N GLN A 12 14.02 6.45 3.65
CA GLN A 12 13.05 5.37 3.45
C GLN A 12 13.44 4.14 4.29
N ASP A 13 12.45 3.56 4.97
CA ASP A 13 12.56 2.39 5.86
C ASP A 13 13.42 2.58 7.11
N ALA A 14 13.99 3.78 7.33
CA ALA A 14 14.71 4.09 8.56
C ALA A 14 13.76 4.19 9.77
N GLU A 15 12.49 4.55 9.55
CA GLU A 15 11.46 4.55 10.58
C GLU A 15 11.09 3.15 11.07
N PHE A 16 11.23 2.14 10.21
CA PHE A 16 11.02 0.74 10.59
C PHE A 16 12.15 0.24 11.48
N THR A 17 13.40 0.52 11.10
CA THR A 17 14.58 0.17 11.92
C THR A 17 14.53 0.87 13.28
N ALA A 18 14.20 2.17 13.30
CA ALA A 18 14.01 2.92 14.55
C ALA A 18 12.94 2.26 15.44
N PHE A 19 11.85 1.76 14.84
CA PHE A 19 10.73 1.20 15.61
C PHE A 19 11.11 -0.13 16.25
N GLN A 20 11.84 -0.98 15.51
CA GLN A 20 12.39 -2.23 16.04
C GLN A 20 13.37 -1.99 17.20
N ASN A 21 14.07 -0.86 17.21
CA ASN A 21 15.00 -0.48 18.28
C ASN A 21 14.34 0.27 19.44
N GLY A 22 13.05 0.61 19.35
CA GLY A 22 12.34 1.40 20.35
C GLY A 22 12.64 2.90 20.32
N ASP A 23 13.22 3.41 19.22
CA ASP A 23 13.61 4.82 19.06
C ASP A 23 12.42 5.73 18.68
N ASN A 24 11.29 5.16 18.24
CA ASN A 24 10.04 5.87 17.95
C ASN A 24 8.82 5.12 18.50
N ALA A 25 7.88 5.88 19.06
CA ALA A 25 6.63 5.34 19.59
C ALA A 25 5.63 4.90 18.51
N PHE A 26 5.70 5.51 17.31
CA PHE A 26 4.79 5.23 16.21
C PHE A 26 5.55 5.05 14.89
N MET A 27 5.05 4.13 14.07
CA MET A 27 5.44 3.96 12.68
C MET A 27 4.18 4.03 11.80
N TRP A 28 4.23 4.83 10.74
CA TRP A 28 3.17 4.89 9.73
C TRP A 28 3.60 4.07 8.51
N ASN A 29 3.24 2.78 8.49
CA ASN A 29 3.65 1.87 7.43
C ASN A 29 2.56 0.79 7.18
N GLY A 30 2.79 -0.12 6.24
CA GLY A 30 1.81 -1.09 5.78
C GLY A 30 1.85 -2.45 6.48
N ILE A 31 0.85 -3.26 6.16
CA ILE A 31 0.61 -4.59 6.74
C ILE A 31 1.72 -5.61 6.47
N TRP A 32 2.61 -5.34 5.50
CA TRP A 32 3.78 -6.17 5.20
C TRP A 32 4.78 -6.24 6.36
N ASN A 33 4.73 -5.31 7.30
CA ASN A 33 5.62 -5.29 8.47
C ASN A 33 5.16 -6.18 9.64
N ILE A 34 3.93 -6.74 9.61
CA ILE A 34 3.39 -7.53 10.73
C ILE A 34 4.31 -8.72 11.10
N ASN A 35 4.69 -9.51 10.10
CA ASN A 35 5.52 -10.70 10.35
C ASN A 35 6.96 -10.34 10.77
N PRO A 36 7.63 -9.35 10.12
CA PRO A 36 8.90 -8.84 10.62
C PRO A 36 8.86 -8.33 12.08
N LEU A 37 7.82 -7.61 12.48
CA LEU A 37 7.68 -7.09 13.84
C LEU A 37 7.45 -8.21 14.86
N ASN A 38 6.62 -9.20 14.53
CA ASN A 38 6.42 -10.40 15.35
C ASN A 38 7.70 -11.22 15.59
N ALA A 39 8.71 -11.07 14.73
CA ALA A 39 9.99 -11.75 14.86
C ALA A 39 11.02 -10.98 15.71
N VAL A 40 10.69 -9.78 16.21
CA VAL A 40 11.58 -9.00 17.07
C VAL A 40 11.39 -9.41 18.52
N ASP A 41 12.39 -10.08 19.09
CA ASP A 41 12.35 -10.55 20.47
C ASP A 41 12.18 -9.39 21.46
N GLY A 42 11.15 -9.49 22.31
CA GLY A 42 10.90 -8.51 23.38
C GLY A 42 10.28 -7.19 22.93
N LEU A 43 9.93 -7.05 21.65
CA LEU A 43 9.23 -5.87 21.15
C LEU A 43 7.74 -5.93 21.55
N ASP A 44 7.30 -4.98 22.38
CA ASP A 44 5.89 -4.75 22.67
C ASP A 44 5.32 -3.77 21.62
N TRP A 45 4.48 -4.28 20.73
CA TRP A 45 3.94 -3.50 19.61
C TRP A 45 2.49 -3.88 19.30
N GLY A 46 1.82 -3.04 18.53
CA GLY A 46 0.49 -3.30 18.02
C GLY A 46 0.14 -2.42 16.84
N VAL A 47 -1.10 -2.52 16.38
CA VAL A 47 -1.60 -1.76 15.23
C VAL A 47 -2.86 -0.99 15.56
N SER A 48 -3.06 0.13 14.86
CA SER A 48 -4.26 0.94 14.95
C SER A 48 -4.69 1.41 13.55
N PRO A 49 -5.99 1.60 13.28
CA PRO A 49 -6.45 2.29 12.09
C PRO A 49 -5.81 3.68 11.96
N LEU A 50 -5.63 4.14 10.72
CA LEU A 50 -5.14 5.49 10.47
C LEU A 50 -6.10 6.53 11.07
N PRO A 51 -5.58 7.61 11.67
CA PRO A 51 -6.40 8.74 12.06
C PRO A 51 -7.03 9.38 10.82
N GLN A 52 -8.18 10.02 10.99
CA GLN A 52 -8.75 10.84 9.92
C GLN A 52 -7.87 12.07 9.68
N ILE A 53 -7.29 12.16 8.50
CA ILE A 53 -6.61 13.37 8.00
C ILE A 53 -7.51 14.02 6.97
N GLY A 54 -7.89 15.28 7.21
CA GLY A 54 -8.81 16.03 6.35
C GLY A 54 -10.28 15.77 6.67
N THR A 55 -11.14 15.92 5.65
CA THR A 55 -12.61 15.95 5.83
C THR A 55 -13.26 14.57 5.90
N GLN A 56 -12.55 13.50 5.52
CA GLN A 56 -13.06 12.13 5.52
C GLN A 56 -11.99 11.10 5.88
N LYS A 57 -12.41 9.95 6.39
CA LYS A 57 -11.53 8.79 6.57
C LYS A 57 -11.09 8.29 5.20
N ALA A 58 -9.79 8.12 5.02
CA ALA A 58 -9.20 7.55 3.82
C ALA A 58 -7.90 6.84 4.16
N THR A 59 -7.65 5.71 3.52
CA THR A 59 -6.36 5.03 3.53
C THR A 59 -6.00 4.56 2.13
N TRP A 60 -4.71 4.58 1.80
CA TRP A 60 -4.24 4.03 0.54
C TRP A 60 -4.34 2.50 0.55
N ALA A 61 -4.74 1.91 -0.57
CA ALA A 61 -4.66 0.47 -0.77
C ALA A 61 -4.01 0.10 -2.11
N GLY A 62 -3.19 -0.96 -2.03
CA GLY A 62 -2.74 -1.74 -3.17
C GLY A 62 -3.36 -3.14 -3.15
N SER A 63 -3.20 -3.88 -4.24
CA SER A 63 -3.59 -5.29 -4.30
C SER A 63 -2.53 -6.13 -5.02
N HIS A 64 -2.32 -7.34 -4.52
CA HIS A 64 -1.61 -8.38 -5.24
C HIS A 64 -2.62 -9.13 -6.12
N ASN A 65 -2.31 -9.27 -7.41
CA ASN A 65 -3.21 -9.87 -8.38
C ASN A 65 -2.54 -11.03 -9.09
N PHE A 66 -3.28 -12.13 -9.27
CA PHE A 66 -2.89 -13.18 -10.19
C PHE A 66 -3.31 -12.78 -11.61
N VAL A 67 -2.38 -12.87 -12.55
CA VAL A 67 -2.61 -12.51 -13.96
C VAL A 67 -2.20 -13.65 -14.88
N VAL A 68 -3.00 -13.90 -15.92
CA VAL A 68 -2.65 -14.80 -17.01
C VAL A 68 -2.23 -13.95 -18.20
N MET A 69 -0.95 -14.03 -18.57
CA MET A 69 -0.39 -13.24 -19.67
C MET A 69 -0.88 -13.76 -21.02
N ASN A 70 -1.35 -12.86 -21.89
CA ASN A 70 -1.97 -13.20 -23.18
C ASN A 70 -1.10 -12.85 -24.40
N LYS A 71 0.16 -12.43 -24.21
CA LYS A 71 1.06 -12.01 -25.32
C LYS A 71 1.60 -13.17 -26.16
N ARG A 72 1.34 -14.42 -25.78
CA ARG A 72 1.71 -15.63 -26.52
C ARG A 72 0.44 -16.46 -26.74
N PRO A 73 0.40 -17.32 -27.78
CA PRO A 73 -0.69 -18.28 -27.93
C PRO A 73 -0.90 -19.02 -26.60
N LEU A 74 -2.14 -18.98 -26.12
CA LEU A 74 -2.52 -19.61 -24.87
C LEU A 74 -2.74 -21.10 -25.12
N ASP A 75 -2.17 -21.92 -24.24
CA ASP A 75 -2.51 -23.34 -24.16
C ASP A 75 -3.72 -23.46 -23.23
N ASP A 76 -4.82 -23.98 -23.76
CA ASP A 76 -6.09 -24.08 -23.02
C ASP A 76 -5.96 -24.91 -21.74
N ASN A 77 -5.17 -25.99 -21.75
CA ASN A 77 -4.95 -26.82 -20.56
C ASN A 77 -4.20 -26.03 -19.49
N LYS A 78 -3.20 -25.23 -19.88
CA LYS A 78 -2.47 -24.37 -18.93
C LYS A 78 -3.34 -23.24 -18.39
N VAL A 79 -4.21 -22.66 -19.21
CA VAL A 79 -5.17 -21.65 -18.75
C VAL A 79 -6.13 -22.25 -17.73
N GLN A 80 -6.66 -23.45 -18.00
CA GLN A 80 -7.55 -24.13 -17.05
C GLN A 80 -6.83 -24.50 -15.75
N ALA A 81 -5.62 -25.04 -15.82
CA ALA A 81 -4.81 -25.32 -14.63
C ALA A 81 -4.54 -24.04 -13.81
N SER A 82 -4.26 -22.92 -14.47
CA SER A 82 -4.06 -21.62 -13.81
C SER A 82 -5.32 -21.15 -13.09
N LYS A 83 -6.51 -21.29 -13.71
CA LYS A 83 -7.80 -20.97 -13.08
C LYS A 83 -8.06 -21.83 -11.85
N VAL A 84 -7.79 -23.13 -11.93
CA VAL A 84 -7.92 -24.06 -10.80
C VAL A 84 -7.01 -23.63 -9.64
N PHE A 85 -5.74 -23.30 -9.93
CA PHE A 85 -4.81 -22.82 -8.92
C PHE A 85 -5.26 -21.49 -8.27
N ILE A 86 -5.68 -20.51 -9.08
CA ILE A 86 -6.16 -19.22 -8.60
C ILE A 86 -7.42 -19.40 -7.73
N ASN A 87 -8.34 -20.28 -8.11
CA ASN A 87 -9.50 -20.57 -7.26
C ASN A 87 -9.07 -21.24 -5.95
N TRP A 88 -8.21 -22.25 -6.02
CA TRP A 88 -7.71 -22.98 -4.85
C TRP A 88 -7.04 -22.04 -3.83
N ILE A 89 -6.16 -21.13 -4.27
CA ILE A 89 -5.53 -20.17 -3.36
C ILE A 89 -6.54 -19.13 -2.84
N GLY A 90 -7.53 -18.74 -3.66
CA GLY A 90 -8.66 -17.90 -3.27
C GLY A 90 -9.54 -18.52 -2.17
N GLU A 91 -9.72 -19.85 -2.18
CA GLU A 91 -10.44 -20.58 -1.14
C GLU A 91 -9.63 -20.72 0.15
N ARG A 92 -8.29 -20.68 0.05
CA ARG A 92 -7.36 -20.76 1.18
C ARG A 92 -6.87 -19.40 1.67
N SER A 93 -7.49 -18.31 1.23
CA SER A 93 -6.99 -16.97 1.55
C SER A 93 -7.01 -16.64 3.06
N ALA A 94 -7.83 -17.30 3.87
CA ALA A 94 -7.80 -17.15 5.32
C ALA A 94 -6.48 -17.67 5.92
N GLU A 95 -5.93 -18.77 5.38
CA GLU A 95 -4.61 -19.27 5.77
C GLU A 95 -3.49 -18.36 5.23
N TYR A 96 -3.63 -17.93 3.98
CA TYR A 96 -2.68 -17.00 3.36
C TYR A 96 -2.57 -15.66 4.12
N ALA A 97 -3.60 -15.25 4.86
CA ALA A 97 -3.57 -14.04 5.67
C ALA A 97 -2.47 -14.05 6.76
N LYS A 98 -2.01 -15.24 7.19
CA LYS A 98 -0.88 -15.39 8.11
C LYS A 98 0.44 -14.86 7.53
N ALA A 99 0.52 -14.65 6.21
CA ALA A 99 1.63 -13.96 5.56
C ALA A 99 1.58 -12.42 5.72
N GLY A 100 0.68 -11.88 6.56
CA GLY A 100 0.55 -10.45 6.85
C GLY A 100 -0.49 -9.71 5.98
N GLN A 101 -1.10 -10.38 5.00
CA GLN A 101 -2.00 -9.74 4.04
C GLN A 101 -3.47 -9.80 4.49
N ILE A 102 -4.27 -8.82 4.06
CA ILE A 102 -5.72 -8.85 4.25
C ILE A 102 -6.36 -9.52 3.02
N PRO A 103 -7.09 -10.64 3.16
CA PRO A 103 -7.70 -11.34 2.04
C PRO A 103 -8.67 -10.45 1.27
N ALA A 104 -8.69 -10.54 -0.06
CA ALA A 104 -9.71 -9.88 -0.90
C ALA A 104 -11.08 -10.56 -0.81
N ARG A 105 -11.12 -11.86 -0.50
CA ARG A 105 -12.35 -12.65 -0.36
C ARG A 105 -13.06 -12.34 0.97
N ARG A 106 -14.32 -11.89 0.91
CA ARG A 106 -15.13 -11.56 2.10
C ARG A 106 -15.28 -12.75 3.05
N SER A 107 -15.63 -13.94 2.53
CA SER A 107 -15.82 -15.12 3.38
C SER A 107 -14.55 -15.55 4.10
N ALA A 108 -13.36 -15.29 3.53
CA ALA A 108 -12.10 -15.50 4.25
C ALA A 108 -11.96 -14.53 5.43
N ARG A 109 -12.32 -13.24 5.25
CA ARG A 109 -12.29 -12.23 6.32
C ARG A 109 -13.34 -12.47 7.41
N GLU A 110 -14.44 -13.13 7.09
CA GLU A 110 -15.50 -13.46 8.07
C GLU A 110 -15.17 -14.71 8.90
N SER A 111 -14.21 -15.52 8.45
CA SER A 111 -13.78 -16.75 9.13
C SER A 111 -13.14 -16.49 10.50
N GLN A 112 -13.24 -17.47 11.40
CA GLN A 112 -12.58 -17.38 12.70
C GLN A 112 -11.06 -17.36 12.58
N VAL A 113 -10.51 -18.06 11.57
CA VAL A 113 -9.07 -18.05 11.28
C VAL A 113 -8.57 -16.62 11.09
N PHE A 114 -9.25 -15.82 10.27
CA PHE A 114 -8.86 -14.43 10.05
C PHE A 114 -9.13 -13.53 11.27
N LYS A 115 -10.26 -13.72 11.96
CA LYS A 115 -10.60 -12.93 13.16
C LYS A 115 -9.61 -13.14 14.32
N ASN A 116 -8.93 -14.29 14.36
CA ASN A 116 -7.88 -14.58 15.34
C ASN A 116 -6.52 -13.96 14.98
N LEU A 117 -6.36 -13.40 13.77
CA LEU A 117 -5.17 -12.62 13.40
C LEU A 117 -5.41 -11.18 13.84
N GLU A 118 -5.00 -10.85 15.06
CA GLU A 118 -5.38 -9.60 15.73
C GLU A 118 -5.03 -8.36 14.91
N GLU A 119 -3.81 -8.29 14.38
CA GLU A 119 -3.31 -7.13 13.66
C GLU A 119 -4.04 -6.98 12.32
N GLN A 120 -4.10 -8.05 11.53
CA GLN A 120 -4.79 -8.07 10.24
C GLN A 120 -6.28 -7.77 10.41
N SER A 121 -6.93 -8.33 11.45
CA SER A 121 -8.35 -8.11 11.73
C SER A 121 -8.63 -6.66 12.16
N THR A 122 -7.74 -6.08 12.97
CA THR A 122 -7.82 -4.68 13.37
C THR A 122 -7.68 -3.75 12.17
N LEU A 123 -6.70 -4.00 11.31
CA LEU A 123 -6.46 -3.19 10.11
C LEU A 123 -7.55 -3.38 9.05
N ALA A 124 -8.19 -4.55 8.97
CA ALA A 124 -9.30 -4.81 8.06
C ALA A 124 -10.56 -3.95 8.34
N LYS A 125 -10.66 -3.34 9.54
CA LYS A 125 -11.70 -2.33 9.82
C LYS A 125 -11.59 -1.09 8.93
N GLN A 126 -10.45 -0.88 8.27
CA GLN A 126 -10.22 0.22 7.34
C GLN A 126 -10.73 -0.07 5.91
N ILE A 127 -11.10 -1.31 5.57
CA ILE A 127 -11.59 -1.69 4.22
C ILE A 127 -12.69 -0.76 3.67
N PRO A 128 -13.68 -0.28 4.47
CA PRO A 128 -14.69 0.65 3.96
C PRO A 128 -14.14 2.01 3.49
N TYR A 129 -12.91 2.34 3.83
CA TYR A 129 -12.27 3.65 3.60
C TYR A 129 -11.00 3.54 2.74
N VAL A 130 -10.77 2.39 2.10
CA VAL A 130 -9.60 2.20 1.23
C VAL A 130 -9.81 2.87 -0.13
N HIS A 131 -8.76 3.47 -0.66
CA HIS A 131 -8.73 4.03 -2.00
C HIS A 131 -7.59 3.41 -2.80
N PHE A 132 -7.93 2.86 -3.97
CA PHE A 132 -6.95 2.41 -4.95
C PHE A 132 -6.51 3.57 -5.83
N ILE A 133 -5.26 3.53 -6.27
CA ILE A 133 -4.78 4.42 -7.34
C ILE A 133 -5.64 4.16 -8.59
N PRO A 134 -6.07 5.21 -9.33
CA PRO A 134 -6.85 5.05 -10.56
C PRO A 134 -6.19 4.07 -11.53
N ALA A 135 -6.98 3.18 -12.15
CA ALA A 135 -6.47 2.17 -13.09
C ALA A 135 -6.24 2.76 -14.50
N VAL A 136 -5.36 3.76 -14.60
CA VAL A 136 -5.03 4.44 -15.86
C VAL A 136 -3.64 3.99 -16.34
N PRO A 137 -3.46 3.67 -17.63
CA PRO A 137 -2.14 3.28 -18.16
C PRO A 137 -1.05 4.31 -17.85
N GLY A 138 0.09 3.84 -17.33
CA GLY A 138 1.25 4.68 -16.97
C GLY A 138 1.13 5.43 -15.65
N ILE A 139 0.00 5.38 -14.94
CA ILE A 139 -0.18 6.08 -13.65
C ILE A 139 0.88 5.72 -12.60
N SER A 140 1.36 4.47 -12.61
CA SER A 140 2.36 3.96 -11.69
C SER A 140 3.72 4.64 -11.85
N ASP A 141 4.01 5.20 -13.03
CA ASP A 141 5.25 5.94 -13.29
C ASP A 141 5.10 7.43 -12.96
N VAL A 142 3.88 7.97 -13.07
CA VAL A 142 3.58 9.38 -12.81
C VAL A 142 3.66 9.69 -11.32
N GLY A 143 2.92 8.96 -10.47
CA GLY A 143 2.80 9.26 -9.04
C GLY A 143 4.15 9.42 -8.30
N PRO A 144 5.09 8.46 -8.41
CA PRO A 144 6.40 8.56 -7.78
C PRO A 144 7.26 9.72 -8.28
N THR A 145 7.16 10.07 -9.56
CA THR A 145 8.01 11.10 -10.18
C THR A 145 7.45 12.52 -10.06
N THR A 146 6.17 12.65 -9.69
CA THR A 146 5.50 13.94 -9.48
C THR A 146 5.06 14.12 -8.03
N PHE A 147 3.91 13.55 -7.66
CA PHE A 147 3.26 13.79 -6.38
C PHE A 147 4.14 13.40 -5.19
N PHE A 148 4.78 12.22 -5.20
CA PHE A 148 5.62 11.81 -4.06
C PHE A 148 6.86 12.69 -3.92
N LYS A 149 7.47 13.09 -5.04
CA LYS A 149 8.58 14.04 -5.04
C LYS A 149 8.14 15.38 -4.45
N ALA A 150 6.99 15.91 -4.86
CA ALA A 150 6.46 17.17 -4.35
C ALA A 150 6.21 17.14 -2.84
N VAL A 151 5.61 16.05 -2.34
CA VAL A 151 5.39 15.85 -0.91
C VAL A 151 6.73 15.82 -0.17
N ASN A 152 7.74 15.12 -0.70
CA ASN A 152 9.08 15.11 -0.11
C ASN A 152 9.69 16.52 -0.05
N GLU A 153 9.69 17.27 -1.15
CA GLU A 153 10.22 18.65 -1.18
C GLU A 153 9.50 19.56 -0.17
N ALA A 154 8.17 19.43 -0.06
CA ALA A 154 7.37 20.21 0.88
C ALA A 154 7.63 19.83 2.34
N VAL A 155 7.67 18.54 2.67
CA VAL A 155 7.87 18.05 4.05
C VAL A 155 9.28 18.32 4.55
N LEU A 156 10.27 18.24 3.65
CA LEU A 156 11.67 18.60 3.92
C LEU A 156 11.90 20.12 3.98
N LEU A 157 10.87 20.93 3.68
CA LEU A 157 10.93 22.40 3.66
C LEU A 157 11.90 22.96 2.62
N ASN A 158 12.20 22.20 1.57
CA ASN A 158 13.03 22.65 0.46
C ASN A 158 12.25 23.59 -0.48
N THR A 159 10.95 23.36 -0.61
CA THR A 159 10.03 24.15 -1.45
C THR A 159 8.75 24.43 -0.68
N GLU A 160 8.14 25.59 -0.92
CA GLU A 160 6.83 25.91 -0.34
C GLU A 160 5.77 24.90 -0.82
N PRO A 161 4.90 24.37 0.07
CA PRO A 161 3.98 23.29 -0.27
C PRO A 161 3.11 23.55 -1.50
N LYS A 162 2.52 24.75 -1.63
CA LYS A 162 1.71 25.09 -2.79
C LYS A 162 2.54 25.10 -4.07
N ALA A 163 3.72 25.73 -4.07
CA ALA A 163 4.60 25.76 -5.24
C ALA A 163 5.06 24.35 -5.66
N ALA A 164 5.42 23.49 -4.70
CA ALA A 164 5.82 22.11 -4.98
C ALA A 164 4.68 21.30 -5.61
N LEU A 165 3.47 21.42 -5.07
CA LEU A 165 2.29 20.70 -5.54
C LEU A 165 1.78 21.23 -6.88
N ASP A 166 1.80 22.55 -7.11
CA ASP A 166 1.42 23.18 -8.38
C ASP A 166 2.34 22.68 -9.52
N ALA A 167 3.66 22.73 -9.32
CA ALA A 167 4.62 22.24 -10.31
C ALA A 167 4.48 20.74 -10.59
N ALA A 168 4.18 19.95 -9.56
CA ALA A 168 3.95 18.52 -9.72
C ALA A 168 2.64 18.20 -10.44
N ALA A 169 1.59 18.99 -10.23
CA ALA A 169 0.34 18.87 -10.98
C ALA A 169 0.57 19.15 -12.47
N GLU A 170 1.23 20.26 -12.81
CA GLU A 170 1.59 20.58 -14.20
C GLU A 170 2.40 19.46 -14.87
N ARG A 171 3.39 18.91 -14.16
CA ARG A 171 4.19 17.79 -14.68
C ARG A 171 3.39 16.50 -14.81
N ALA A 172 2.49 16.23 -13.86
CA ALA A 172 1.63 15.05 -13.91
C ALA A 172 0.67 15.12 -15.10
N ASP A 173 0.07 16.28 -15.37
CA ASP A 173 -0.82 16.49 -16.50
C ASP A 173 -0.11 16.22 -17.84
N GLN A 174 1.11 16.74 -18.00
CA GLN A 174 1.94 16.47 -19.18
C GLN A 174 2.22 14.97 -19.36
N LEU A 175 2.67 14.30 -18.29
CA LEU A 175 2.98 12.87 -18.33
C LEU A 175 1.75 12.00 -18.61
N LEU A 176 0.59 12.38 -18.06
CA LEU A 176 -0.66 11.66 -18.30
C LEU A 176 -1.13 11.84 -19.74
N GLU A 177 -0.94 13.02 -20.34
CA GLU A 177 -1.23 13.26 -21.76
C GLU A 177 -0.26 12.49 -22.68
N GLU A 178 1.03 12.49 -22.37
CA GLU A 178 2.02 11.66 -23.06
C GLU A 178 1.64 10.17 -22.99
N ASN A 179 1.20 9.69 -21.81
CA ASN A 179 0.76 8.31 -21.60
C ASN A 179 -0.52 7.99 -22.39
N ARG A 180 -1.48 8.92 -22.46
CA ARG A 180 -2.70 8.76 -23.26
C ARG A 180 -2.35 8.47 -24.72
N GLN A 181 -1.44 9.25 -25.28
CA GLN A 181 -0.97 9.09 -26.66
C GLN A 181 -0.20 7.78 -26.85
N LYS A 182 0.71 7.45 -25.92
CA LYS A 182 1.53 6.25 -25.95
C LYS A 182 0.72 4.95 -25.88
N TYR A 183 -0.30 4.92 -25.01
CA TYR A 183 -1.08 3.71 -24.72
C TYR A 183 -2.41 3.64 -25.48
N GLN A 184 -2.76 4.63 -26.30
CA GLN A 184 -4.03 4.71 -27.02
C GLN A 184 -5.25 4.59 -26.08
N ALA A 185 -5.13 5.17 -24.89
CA ALA A 185 -6.11 5.07 -23.81
C ALA A 185 -7.07 6.26 -23.76
#